data_AF-A0A1W9LRU2-F1
#
_entry.id   AF-A0A1W9LRU2-F1
#
_cell.length_a   1.000
_cell.length_b   1.000
_cell.length_c   1.000
_cell.angle_alpha   90.00
_cell.angle_beta   90.00
_cell.angle_gamma   90.00
#
_symmetry.space_group_name_H-M   'P 1'
#
loop_
_entity.id
_entity.type
_entity.pdbx_description
1 polymer ?
#
loop_
_entity_poly.entity_id
_entity_poly.type
_entity_poly.pdbx_seq_one_letter_code
_entity_poly.pdbx_strand_id
1 'polypeptide(L)'
;MLNYQGIGKENIRYFSEDNADLDNNGKTDDIFGIPSAKNLEDAISWAKDADTLVLYITDHGGKETFRMSVSENLNVSDLAKWLNKSQSEKSKDIIFVYDACNSGTFLAPLSGVSSPRILMTSTEGAQDAYFIAQGMVSFSGFFWTEIFRGSTVTSAFDSAQKSVKDIVKVQIPAMNSNGIPTEKIIGNGTERKGDMPVIENIPDSTKIRVRITDADGVGRVWAVMKPANSIQTGSGSTVTDLPSADLLPTGNGEYSADYNSFGSGEMVIYARDNLGNTSVMPVIGGSSLRRKAIIVSGTGASALKNADAACNALKLQWYSDTDIIFLAPPDSQVSCKKPDNEANSANLKNALADMQNIQDVTIYMTGAGSSGYFRINSKENLAVSSLKQWLDALQIPGKVVVIYDADYSASFAASAGGKDRIFIASADQMAFSGDNISFSAFFWNSVGNGASVKKAFTDAKNALGFLSIVTPQITDSSSIAASYYIGNGIKMADAVAITPDITLGGQTSSPIWLEDTAGNIVQAYAMITKP
;
A
#
# COMPACT_ATOMS: atom_id res chain seq x y z
N MET A 1 -1.52 -0.59 -27.66
CA MET A 1 -0.55 0.38 -27.10
C MET A 1 0.68 0.55 -27.99
N LEU A 2 1.38 -0.53 -28.38
CA LEU A 2 2.59 -0.46 -29.21
C LEU A 2 2.40 0.22 -30.59
N ASN A 3 1.27 -0.01 -31.27
CA ASN A 3 0.93 0.69 -32.52
C ASN A 3 0.96 2.22 -32.36
N TYR A 4 0.53 2.72 -31.19
CA TYR A 4 0.54 4.15 -30.89
C TYR A 4 1.93 4.71 -30.58
N GLN A 5 2.88 3.83 -30.26
CA GLN A 5 4.31 4.13 -30.14
C GLN A 5 5.06 3.86 -31.45
N GLY A 6 4.35 3.70 -32.57
CA GLY A 6 4.95 3.60 -33.91
C GLY A 6 5.38 2.19 -34.33
N ILE A 7 5.08 1.16 -33.54
CA ILE A 7 5.37 -0.23 -33.91
C ILE A 7 4.20 -0.79 -34.71
N GLY A 8 4.35 -0.91 -36.03
CA GLY A 8 3.32 -1.46 -36.90
C GLY A 8 2.99 -2.93 -36.60
N LYS A 9 1.75 -3.35 -36.90
CA LYS A 9 1.23 -4.71 -36.66
C LYS A 9 2.09 -5.79 -37.30
N GLU A 10 2.68 -5.52 -38.46
CA GLU A 10 3.60 -6.41 -39.17
C GLU A 10 4.85 -6.77 -38.35
N ASN A 11 5.23 -5.88 -37.42
CA ASN A 11 6.37 -6.02 -36.50
C ASN A 11 5.96 -6.58 -35.13
N ILE A 12 4.73 -7.08 -34.99
CA ILE A 12 4.22 -7.69 -33.77
C ILE A 12 3.84 -9.14 -34.08
N ARG A 13 4.16 -10.04 -33.14
CA ARG A 13 3.69 -11.42 -33.13
C ARG A 13 2.98 -11.64 -31.80
N TYR A 14 1.65 -11.66 -31.85
CA TYR A 14 0.81 -11.86 -30.68
C TYR A 14 0.32 -13.31 -30.65
N PHE A 15 0.52 -13.98 -29.52
CA PHE A 15 0.11 -15.38 -29.33
C PHE A 15 -0.93 -15.48 -28.23
N SER A 16 -2.04 -16.17 -28.50
CA SER A 16 -3.17 -16.32 -27.58
C SER A 16 -3.98 -17.56 -27.93
N GLU A 17 -4.54 -18.23 -26.93
CA GLU A 17 -5.52 -19.32 -27.15
C GLU A 17 -6.87 -18.75 -27.65
N ASP A 18 -7.20 -17.54 -27.21
CA ASP A 18 -8.42 -16.83 -27.61
C ASP A 18 -8.20 -15.94 -28.83
N ASN A 19 -9.19 -15.92 -29.72
CA ASN A 19 -9.26 -14.97 -30.82
C ASN A 19 -9.81 -13.63 -30.34
N ALA A 20 -9.14 -12.54 -30.72
CA ALA A 20 -9.56 -11.17 -30.44
C ALA A 20 -9.22 -10.23 -31.61
N ASP A 21 -10.02 -9.18 -31.77
CA ASP A 21 -9.71 -8.01 -32.59
C ASP A 21 -9.08 -6.97 -31.64
N LEU A 22 -7.76 -6.86 -31.68
CA LEU A 22 -6.97 -6.04 -30.75
C LEU A 22 -6.79 -4.61 -31.23
N ASP A 23 -6.97 -4.36 -32.54
CA ASP A 23 -6.86 -3.03 -33.14
C ASP A 23 -8.23 -2.38 -33.46
N ASN A 24 -9.33 -3.08 -33.16
CA ASN A 24 -10.71 -2.69 -33.40
C ASN A 24 -11.02 -2.37 -34.87
N ASN A 25 -10.37 -3.04 -35.81
CA ASN A 25 -10.61 -2.86 -37.25
C ASN A 25 -11.83 -3.65 -37.77
N GLY A 26 -12.49 -4.41 -36.90
CA GLY A 26 -13.61 -5.29 -37.21
C GLY A 26 -13.20 -6.69 -37.69
N LYS A 27 -11.93 -7.09 -37.54
CA LYS A 27 -11.38 -8.40 -37.95
C LYS A 27 -10.50 -8.96 -36.85
N THR A 28 -10.59 -10.26 -36.63
CA THR A 28 -9.71 -11.00 -35.70
C THR A 28 -8.43 -11.45 -36.43
N ASP A 29 -7.64 -10.49 -36.94
CA ASP A 29 -6.40 -10.74 -37.70
C ASP A 29 -5.13 -10.35 -36.92
N ASP A 30 -5.25 -10.11 -35.60
CA ASP A 30 -4.14 -9.76 -34.72
C ASP A 30 -3.40 -10.95 -34.12
N ILE A 31 -4.07 -12.10 -34.01
CA ILE A 31 -3.51 -13.30 -33.37
C ILE A 31 -2.71 -14.09 -34.40
N PHE A 32 -1.40 -14.23 -34.18
CA PHE A 32 -0.51 -14.95 -35.08
C PHE A 32 -0.56 -16.47 -34.88
N GLY A 33 -0.91 -16.93 -33.68
CA GLY A 33 -1.13 -18.33 -33.37
C GLY A 33 -1.31 -18.59 -31.88
N ILE A 34 -1.45 -19.86 -31.51
CA ILE A 34 -1.51 -20.27 -30.10
C ILE A 34 -0.13 -20.21 -29.44
N PRO A 35 -0.03 -19.98 -28.12
CA PRO A 35 1.24 -20.05 -27.42
C PRO A 35 1.78 -21.49 -27.40
N SER A 36 3.00 -21.69 -27.87
CA SER A 36 3.75 -22.95 -27.76
C SER A 36 5.25 -22.66 -27.82
N ALA A 37 6.08 -23.57 -27.31
CA ALA A 37 7.54 -23.43 -27.34
C ALA A 37 8.03 -23.28 -28.79
N LYS A 38 7.46 -24.07 -29.69
CA LYS A 38 7.77 -24.02 -31.12
C LYS A 38 7.43 -22.64 -31.72
N ASN A 39 6.23 -22.13 -31.48
CA ASN A 39 5.82 -20.84 -32.05
C ASN A 39 6.65 -19.67 -31.48
N LEU A 40 7.03 -19.73 -30.21
CA LEU A 40 7.92 -18.74 -29.60
C LEU A 40 9.33 -18.81 -30.19
N GLU A 41 9.91 -20.00 -30.36
CA GLU A 41 11.21 -20.18 -31.00
C GLU A 41 11.21 -19.67 -32.46
N ASP A 42 10.15 -19.98 -33.21
CA ASP A 42 9.95 -19.49 -34.58
C ASP A 42 9.84 -17.95 -34.59
N ALA A 43 9.15 -17.34 -33.63
CA ALA A 43 9.01 -15.89 -33.52
C ALA A 43 10.33 -15.19 -33.17
N ILE A 44 11.12 -15.75 -32.26
CA ILE A 44 12.46 -15.26 -31.93
C ILE A 44 13.36 -15.33 -33.19
N SER A 45 13.25 -16.40 -33.96
CA SER A 45 13.97 -16.57 -35.23
C SER A 45 13.47 -15.62 -36.32
N TRP A 46 12.17 -15.32 -36.36
CA TRP A 46 11.59 -14.31 -37.25
C TRP A 46 12.15 -12.92 -36.97
N ALA A 47 12.37 -12.56 -35.70
CA ALA A 47 12.95 -11.29 -35.28
C ALA A 47 14.49 -11.20 -35.44
N LYS A 48 15.10 -12.04 -36.27
CA LYS A 48 16.57 -12.14 -36.40
C LYS A 48 17.24 -10.83 -36.85
N ASP A 49 16.57 -10.02 -37.65
CA ASP A 49 17.06 -8.76 -38.21
C ASP A 49 16.69 -7.53 -37.36
N ALA A 50 15.87 -7.67 -36.31
CA ALA A 50 15.53 -6.58 -35.41
C ALA A 50 16.74 -6.05 -34.63
N ASP A 51 16.82 -4.72 -34.48
CA ASP A 51 17.82 -4.06 -33.62
C ASP A 51 17.46 -4.15 -32.14
N THR A 52 16.16 -4.26 -31.83
CA THR A 52 15.64 -4.51 -30.48
C THR A 52 14.50 -5.51 -30.55
N LEU A 53 14.57 -6.55 -29.72
CA LEU A 53 13.47 -7.49 -29.48
C LEU A 53 12.82 -7.17 -28.13
N VAL A 54 11.52 -6.88 -28.14
CA VAL A 54 10.71 -6.81 -26.93
C VAL A 54 9.94 -8.12 -26.80
N LEU A 55 10.22 -8.89 -25.77
CA LEU A 55 9.52 -10.13 -25.46
C LEU A 55 8.69 -9.92 -24.19
N TYR A 56 7.37 -10.00 -24.35
CA TYR A 56 6.42 -9.96 -23.24
C TYR A 56 5.73 -11.30 -23.11
N ILE A 57 5.77 -11.86 -21.90
CA ILE A 57 4.99 -13.04 -21.53
C ILE A 57 4.25 -12.75 -20.23
N THR A 58 3.05 -13.30 -20.10
CA THR A 58 2.18 -13.06 -18.94
C THR A 58 1.31 -14.27 -18.68
N ASP A 59 0.81 -14.39 -17.45
CA ASP A 59 -0.13 -15.42 -16.93
C ASP A 59 0.54 -16.43 -15.98
N HIS A 60 0.20 -17.72 -16.04
CA HIS A 60 0.60 -18.72 -15.07
C HIS A 60 2.09 -19.05 -15.13
N GLY A 61 2.82 -18.74 -14.06
CA GLY A 61 4.24 -19.05 -13.91
C GLY A 61 4.51 -20.02 -12.77
N GLY A 62 5.48 -20.90 -13.01
CA GLY A 62 6.09 -21.78 -12.02
C GLY A 62 7.55 -21.41 -11.79
N LYS A 63 8.19 -22.02 -10.80
CA LYS A 63 9.64 -21.87 -10.62
C LYS A 63 10.37 -22.27 -11.90
N GLU A 64 11.10 -21.33 -12.50
CA GLU A 64 11.87 -21.49 -13.75
C GLU A 64 11.06 -22.00 -14.96
N THR A 65 9.73 -21.90 -14.90
CA THR A 65 8.81 -22.37 -15.93
C THR A 65 7.67 -21.37 -16.18
N PHE A 66 7.16 -21.33 -17.40
CA PHE A 66 5.96 -20.57 -17.78
C PHE A 66 4.97 -21.50 -18.46
N ARG A 67 3.69 -21.48 -18.05
CA ARG A 67 2.67 -22.32 -18.65
C ARG A 67 2.18 -21.68 -19.95
N MET A 68 2.54 -22.28 -21.08
CA MET A 68 2.14 -21.78 -22.40
C MET A 68 0.74 -22.25 -22.79
N SER A 69 0.37 -23.46 -22.39
CA SER A 69 -0.95 -24.03 -22.62
C SER A 69 -1.32 -25.00 -21.50
N VAL A 70 -2.49 -25.62 -21.60
CA VAL A 70 -2.91 -26.65 -20.64
C VAL A 70 -1.95 -27.83 -20.53
N SER A 71 -1.18 -28.12 -21.58
CA SER A 71 -0.29 -29.29 -21.70
C SER A 71 1.19 -28.96 -21.89
N GLU A 72 1.56 -27.68 -21.96
CA GLU A 72 2.92 -27.26 -22.32
C GLU A 72 3.45 -26.18 -21.38
N ASN A 73 4.66 -26.41 -20.87
CA ASN A 73 5.42 -25.43 -20.09
C ASN A 73 6.71 -25.08 -20.83
N LEU A 74 7.00 -23.79 -20.95
CA LEU A 74 8.31 -23.27 -21.34
C LEU A 74 9.27 -23.36 -20.16
N ASN A 75 10.44 -23.95 -20.36
CA ASN A 75 11.54 -23.90 -19.39
C ASN A 75 12.45 -22.70 -19.68
N VAL A 76 12.87 -21.98 -18.63
CA VAL A 76 13.76 -20.82 -18.79
C VAL A 76 15.09 -21.17 -19.47
N SER A 77 15.60 -22.39 -19.29
CA SER A 77 16.85 -22.81 -19.93
C SER A 77 16.74 -22.93 -21.45
N ASP A 78 15.57 -23.29 -21.98
CA ASP A 78 15.34 -23.33 -23.43
C ASP A 78 15.17 -21.92 -23.99
N LEU A 79 14.42 -21.06 -23.30
CA LEU A 79 14.33 -19.65 -23.63
C LEU A 79 15.72 -18.99 -23.66
N ALA A 80 16.56 -19.27 -22.66
CA ALA A 80 17.93 -18.75 -22.60
C ALA A 80 18.74 -19.17 -23.84
N LYS A 81 18.66 -20.45 -24.26
CA LYS A 81 19.33 -20.94 -25.47
C LYS A 81 18.86 -20.20 -26.71
N TRP A 82 17.56 -20.00 -26.89
CA TRP A 82 17.00 -19.32 -28.06
C TRP A 82 17.41 -17.85 -28.13
N LEU A 83 17.31 -17.11 -27.01
CA LEU A 83 17.73 -15.71 -26.95
C LEU A 83 19.25 -15.56 -27.16
N ASN A 84 20.05 -16.48 -26.61
CA ASN A 84 21.50 -16.51 -26.83
C ASN A 84 21.86 -16.72 -28.29
N LYS A 85 21.22 -17.69 -28.94
CA LYS A 85 21.40 -17.96 -30.35
C LYS A 85 21.05 -16.72 -31.17
N SER A 86 19.91 -16.09 -30.92
CA SER A 86 19.50 -14.89 -31.65
C SER A 86 20.49 -13.72 -31.48
N GLN A 87 21.06 -13.50 -30.29
CA GLN A 87 22.05 -12.44 -30.07
C GLN A 87 23.42 -12.76 -30.66
N SER A 88 23.75 -14.05 -30.80
CA SER A 88 25.00 -14.50 -31.45
C SER A 88 24.98 -14.33 -32.98
N GLU A 89 23.81 -14.42 -33.60
CA GLU A 89 23.64 -14.24 -35.05
C GLU A 89 23.66 -12.75 -35.45
N LYS A 90 23.08 -11.88 -34.62
CA LYS A 90 23.14 -10.43 -34.76
C LYS A 90 23.10 -9.79 -33.38
N SER A 91 24.05 -8.89 -33.10
CA SER A 91 24.01 -8.06 -31.90
C SER A 91 22.72 -7.24 -31.88
N LYS A 92 21.89 -7.46 -30.86
CA LYS A 92 20.63 -6.77 -30.63
C LYS A 92 20.36 -6.69 -29.14
N ASP A 93 19.62 -5.66 -28.78
CA ASP A 93 19.11 -5.51 -27.43
C ASP A 93 17.85 -6.34 -27.23
N ILE A 94 17.72 -6.94 -26.06
CA ILE A 94 16.51 -7.67 -25.66
C ILE A 94 15.92 -6.98 -24.44
N ILE A 95 14.64 -6.65 -24.54
CA ILE A 95 13.82 -6.17 -23.42
C ILE A 95 12.83 -7.29 -23.11
N PHE A 96 13.00 -7.95 -21.97
CA PHE A 96 12.15 -9.03 -21.51
C PHE A 96 11.26 -8.53 -20.38
N VAL A 97 9.94 -8.65 -20.55
CA VAL A 97 8.93 -8.30 -19.55
C VAL A 97 8.17 -9.59 -19.23
N TYR A 98 8.16 -10.00 -17.96
CA TYR A 98 7.45 -11.20 -17.52
C TYR A 98 6.55 -10.89 -16.33
N ASP A 99 5.24 -11.00 -16.53
CA ASP A 99 4.27 -10.84 -15.46
C ASP A 99 3.62 -12.18 -15.10
N ALA A 100 4.05 -12.82 -14.00
CA ALA A 100 3.55 -14.11 -13.57
C ALA A 100 4.03 -14.48 -12.16
N CYS A 101 3.35 -15.44 -11.51
CA CYS A 101 3.89 -16.08 -10.32
C CYS A 101 5.29 -16.65 -10.63
N ASN A 102 6.22 -16.53 -9.68
CA ASN A 102 7.60 -16.98 -9.78
C ASN A 102 8.41 -16.35 -10.92
N SER A 103 7.93 -15.26 -11.53
CA SER A 103 8.60 -14.62 -12.69
C SER A 103 10.04 -14.22 -12.39
N GLY A 104 10.33 -13.74 -11.17
CA GLY A 104 11.67 -13.38 -10.71
C GLY A 104 12.69 -14.52 -10.78
N THR A 105 12.27 -15.78 -10.82
CA THR A 105 13.17 -16.93 -11.01
C THR A 105 13.83 -16.97 -12.40
N PHE A 106 13.32 -16.20 -13.37
CA PHE A 106 13.90 -16.11 -14.71
C PHE A 106 15.10 -15.14 -14.78
N LEU A 107 15.28 -14.25 -13.82
CA LEU A 107 16.33 -13.22 -13.86
C LEU A 107 17.72 -13.84 -13.95
N ALA A 108 18.10 -14.69 -13.00
CA ALA A 108 19.45 -15.25 -12.96
C ALA A 108 19.80 -16.12 -14.19
N PRO A 109 18.94 -17.06 -14.65
CA PRO A 109 19.22 -17.86 -15.85
C PRO A 109 19.30 -17.03 -17.14
N LEU A 110 18.58 -15.91 -17.23
CA LEU A 110 18.59 -15.05 -18.43
C LEU A 110 19.69 -13.98 -18.39
N SER A 111 20.26 -13.67 -17.23
CA SER A 111 21.34 -12.68 -17.05
C SER A 111 22.74 -13.17 -17.39
N GLY A 112 23.01 -14.48 -17.33
CA GLY A 112 24.36 -15.05 -17.41
C GLY A 112 24.99 -15.11 -18.82
N VAL A 113 24.85 -14.06 -19.64
CA VAL A 113 25.11 -14.11 -21.08
C VAL A 113 26.08 -13.01 -21.54
N SER A 114 26.81 -13.25 -22.63
CA SER A 114 27.82 -12.32 -23.17
C SER A 114 27.23 -11.06 -23.81
N SER A 115 25.92 -11.01 -24.05
CA SER A 115 25.20 -9.87 -24.61
C SER A 115 24.15 -9.38 -23.63
N PRO A 116 24.16 -8.08 -23.27
CA PRO A 116 23.31 -7.57 -22.20
C PRO A 116 21.82 -7.60 -22.59
N ARG A 117 20.94 -7.58 -21.58
CA ARG A 117 19.47 -7.62 -21.71
C ARG A 117 18.84 -6.80 -20.61
N ILE A 118 17.75 -6.08 -20.90
CA ILE A 118 16.88 -5.52 -19.87
C ILE A 118 15.85 -6.58 -19.51
N LEU A 119 15.90 -7.09 -18.30
CA LEU A 119 14.99 -8.10 -17.77
C LEU A 119 14.11 -7.45 -16.70
N MET A 120 12.80 -7.61 -16.83
CA MET A 120 11.81 -7.11 -15.88
C MET A 120 10.84 -8.22 -15.53
N THR A 121 10.62 -8.43 -14.24
CA THR A 121 9.69 -9.44 -13.72
C THR A 121 8.72 -8.78 -12.76
N SER A 122 7.47 -9.25 -12.74
CA SER A 122 6.48 -8.73 -11.80
C SER A 122 6.68 -9.20 -10.37
N THR A 123 7.56 -10.19 -10.16
CA THR A 123 7.96 -10.70 -8.86
C THR A 123 9.48 -10.75 -8.69
N GLU A 124 9.92 -10.86 -7.45
CA GLU A 124 11.30 -11.17 -7.08
C GLU A 124 11.34 -12.63 -6.63
N GLY A 125 12.28 -13.41 -7.16
CA GLY A 125 12.36 -14.85 -6.87
C GLY A 125 11.02 -15.57 -7.09
N ALA A 126 10.65 -16.43 -6.12
CA ALA A 126 9.50 -17.31 -6.16
C ALA A 126 8.29 -16.76 -5.36
N GLN A 127 7.79 -15.58 -5.74
CA GLN A 127 6.57 -14.97 -5.15
C GLN A 127 5.36 -15.15 -6.07
N ASP A 128 4.16 -14.89 -5.55
CA ASP A 128 2.94 -14.83 -6.36
C ASP A 128 2.80 -13.49 -7.10
N ALA A 129 2.16 -13.51 -8.27
CA ALA A 129 1.76 -12.33 -9.02
C ALA A 129 0.24 -12.15 -9.03
N TYR A 130 -0.19 -10.89 -8.99
CA TYR A 130 -1.58 -10.50 -8.83
C TYR A 130 -2.07 -9.78 -10.08
N PHE A 131 -3.15 -10.28 -10.66
CA PHE A 131 -3.85 -9.74 -11.82
C PHE A 131 -5.24 -9.33 -11.39
N ILE A 132 -5.37 -8.11 -10.89
CA ILE A 132 -6.61 -7.61 -10.31
C ILE A 132 -7.40 -6.87 -11.40
N ALA A 133 -8.74 -6.99 -11.36
CA ALA A 133 -9.66 -6.34 -12.29
C ALA A 133 -9.31 -6.63 -13.76
N GLN A 134 -9.29 -7.91 -14.12
CA GLN A 134 -8.98 -8.36 -15.50
C GLN A 134 -7.59 -7.91 -15.99
N GLY A 135 -6.59 -7.87 -15.10
CA GLY A 135 -5.23 -7.46 -15.43
C GLY A 135 -5.00 -5.95 -15.58
N MET A 136 -6.01 -5.11 -15.29
CA MET A 136 -5.85 -3.66 -15.27
C MET A 136 -5.01 -3.18 -14.08
N VAL A 137 -5.02 -3.95 -12.99
CA VAL A 137 -4.21 -3.74 -11.81
C VAL A 137 -3.24 -4.91 -11.71
N SER A 138 -2.15 -4.78 -12.44
CA SER A 138 -1.02 -5.72 -12.48
C SER A 138 0.25 -4.93 -12.78
N PHE A 139 1.40 -5.55 -12.56
CA PHE A 139 2.68 -4.95 -12.93
C PHE A 139 2.71 -4.55 -14.41
N SER A 140 2.34 -5.47 -15.30
CA SER A 140 2.32 -5.22 -16.74
C SER A 140 1.26 -4.19 -17.14
N GLY A 141 0.11 -4.13 -16.46
CA GLY A 141 -0.91 -3.10 -16.68
C GLY A 141 -0.38 -1.68 -16.45
N PHE A 142 0.31 -1.46 -15.32
CA PHE A 142 0.94 -0.17 -15.03
C PHE A 142 2.12 0.12 -15.96
N PHE A 143 2.98 -0.87 -16.20
CA PHE A 143 4.15 -0.72 -17.06
C PHE A 143 3.76 -0.32 -18.48
N TRP A 144 2.83 -1.04 -19.11
CA TRP A 144 2.40 -0.76 -20.48
C TRP A 144 1.65 0.57 -20.59
N THR A 145 0.95 1.01 -19.53
CA THR A 145 0.34 2.33 -19.46
C THR A 145 1.39 3.44 -19.54
N GLU A 146 2.50 3.30 -18.83
CA GLU A 146 3.59 4.28 -18.89
C GLU A 146 4.34 4.26 -20.23
N ILE A 147 4.62 3.08 -20.78
CA ILE A 147 5.18 2.97 -22.15
C ILE A 147 4.25 3.63 -23.17
N PHE A 148 2.94 3.43 -23.05
CA PHE A 148 1.95 4.06 -23.90
C PHE A 148 1.99 5.60 -23.83
N ARG A 149 2.39 6.16 -22.68
CA ARG A 149 2.55 7.61 -22.46
C ARG A 149 3.89 8.16 -22.97
N GLY A 150 4.78 7.31 -23.48
CA GLY A 150 6.10 7.69 -23.98
C GLY A 150 7.19 7.64 -22.91
N SER A 151 6.91 7.10 -21.71
CA SER A 151 7.91 6.94 -20.66
C SER A 151 9.04 6.01 -21.09
N THR A 152 10.24 6.23 -20.57
CA THR A 152 11.36 5.29 -20.72
C THR A 152 11.05 3.98 -20.00
N VAL A 153 11.78 2.91 -20.34
CA VAL A 153 11.66 1.60 -19.71
C VAL A 153 11.89 1.67 -18.20
N THR A 154 12.91 2.41 -17.71
CA THR A 154 13.10 2.61 -16.27
C THR A 154 11.93 3.32 -15.64
N SER A 155 11.49 4.45 -16.21
CA SER A 155 10.42 5.25 -15.61
C SER A 155 9.10 4.47 -15.56
N ALA A 156 8.82 3.69 -16.60
CA ALA A 156 7.67 2.80 -16.64
C ALA A 156 7.77 1.69 -15.59
N PHE A 157 8.95 1.08 -15.43
CA PHE A 157 9.18 0.08 -14.39
C PHE A 157 9.04 0.67 -12.98
N ASP A 158 9.67 1.79 -12.70
CA ASP A 158 9.64 2.43 -11.37
C ASP A 158 8.20 2.81 -10.97
N SER A 159 7.44 3.35 -11.92
CA SER A 159 6.02 3.67 -11.73
C SER A 159 5.18 2.41 -11.50
N ALA A 160 5.40 1.35 -12.28
CA ALA A 160 4.72 0.08 -12.11
C ALA A 160 5.09 -0.60 -10.78
N GLN A 161 6.37 -0.60 -10.41
CA GLN A 161 6.87 -1.14 -9.16
C GLN A 161 6.25 -0.40 -7.97
N LYS A 162 6.22 0.93 -8.02
CA LYS A 162 5.55 1.76 -7.00
C LYS A 162 4.06 1.42 -6.91
N SER A 163 3.35 1.37 -8.04
CA SER A 163 1.91 1.11 -8.09
C SER A 163 1.56 -0.30 -7.57
N VAL A 164 2.34 -1.32 -7.95
CA VAL A 164 2.20 -2.68 -7.42
C VAL A 164 2.51 -2.71 -5.93
N LYS A 165 3.59 -2.07 -5.48
CA LYS A 165 3.96 -2.00 -4.06
C LYS A 165 2.90 -1.29 -3.21
N ASP A 166 2.23 -0.29 -3.76
CA ASP A 166 1.16 0.44 -3.08
C ASP A 166 -0.09 -0.43 -2.88
N ILE A 167 -0.36 -1.39 -3.79
CA ILE A 167 -1.57 -2.22 -3.80
C ILE A 167 -1.33 -3.61 -3.19
N VAL A 168 -0.23 -4.26 -3.56
CA VAL A 168 0.16 -5.63 -3.17
C VAL A 168 1.59 -5.63 -2.63
N LYS A 169 1.72 -5.54 -1.31
CA LYS A 169 3.03 -5.34 -0.64
C LYS A 169 3.95 -6.56 -0.63
N VAL A 170 3.42 -7.75 -0.95
CA VAL A 170 4.16 -9.02 -0.98
C VAL A 170 4.71 -9.35 -2.36
N GLN A 171 4.24 -8.66 -3.40
CA GLN A 171 4.73 -8.80 -4.76
C GLN A 171 5.77 -7.71 -5.00
N ILE A 172 7.01 -8.11 -5.27
CA ILE A 172 8.12 -7.17 -5.49
C ILE A 172 8.55 -7.28 -6.94
N PRO A 173 8.16 -6.36 -7.84
CA PRO A 173 8.70 -6.34 -9.19
C PRO A 173 10.22 -6.14 -9.16
N ALA A 174 10.94 -6.87 -10.00
CA ALA A 174 12.40 -6.83 -10.06
C ALA A 174 12.88 -6.53 -11.48
N MET A 175 14.00 -5.81 -11.58
CA MET A 175 14.64 -5.47 -12.85
C MET A 175 16.12 -5.81 -12.78
N ASN A 176 16.65 -6.36 -13.88
CA ASN A 176 18.09 -6.45 -14.12
C ASN A 176 18.40 -5.96 -15.53
N SER A 177 19.14 -4.85 -15.65
CA SER A 177 19.51 -4.25 -16.93
C SER A 177 20.72 -4.89 -17.61
N ASN A 178 21.47 -5.75 -16.89
CA ASN A 178 22.71 -6.40 -17.34
C ASN A 178 23.68 -5.44 -18.06
N GLY A 179 23.71 -4.15 -17.69
CA GLY A 179 24.61 -3.15 -18.29
C GLY A 179 24.05 -2.40 -19.52
N ILE A 180 22.80 -2.62 -19.94
CA ILE A 180 22.12 -1.74 -20.91
C ILE A 180 21.70 -0.44 -20.22
N PRO A 181 21.92 0.75 -20.81
CA PRO A 181 21.33 2.00 -20.34
C PRO A 181 19.81 1.85 -20.23
N THR A 182 19.28 2.13 -19.04
CA THR A 182 17.88 1.82 -18.73
C THR A 182 16.91 2.88 -19.26
N GLU A 183 17.39 4.05 -19.67
CA GLU A 183 16.60 5.12 -20.34
C GLU A 183 16.15 4.78 -21.78
N LYS A 184 16.11 3.49 -22.12
CA LYS A 184 15.66 3.01 -23.41
C LYS A 184 14.16 3.26 -23.59
N ILE A 185 13.75 3.50 -24.83
CA ILE A 185 12.35 3.71 -25.23
C ILE A 185 11.88 2.48 -26.02
N ILE A 186 10.64 2.04 -25.76
CA ILE A 186 9.96 1.05 -26.61
C ILE A 186 9.13 1.81 -27.66
N GLY A 187 9.48 1.65 -28.93
CA GLY A 187 8.88 2.42 -30.02
C GLY A 187 9.48 3.82 -30.12
N ASN A 188 8.62 4.83 -30.34
CA ASN A 188 9.05 6.20 -30.63
C ASN A 188 9.14 7.10 -29.39
N GLY A 189 8.56 6.70 -28.25
CA GLY A 189 8.51 7.55 -27.05
C GLY A 189 7.62 8.77 -27.27
N THR A 190 6.59 8.63 -28.10
CA THR A 190 5.66 9.72 -28.42
C THR A 190 4.92 10.08 -27.14
N GLU A 191 5.22 11.24 -26.58
CA GLU A 191 4.47 11.80 -25.46
C GLU A 191 3.01 11.98 -25.88
N ARG A 192 2.11 11.27 -25.18
CA ARG A 192 0.68 11.51 -25.34
C ARG A 192 0.23 12.59 -24.37
N LYS A 193 -0.21 13.72 -24.92
CA LYS A 193 -0.91 14.76 -24.18
C LYS A 193 -2.36 14.34 -24.00
N GLY A 194 -2.76 14.19 -22.75
CA GLY A 194 -4.11 13.94 -22.28
C GLY A 194 -4.07 13.90 -20.76
N ASP A 195 -4.98 14.60 -20.11
CA ASP A 195 -5.02 14.64 -18.64
C ASP A 195 -5.56 13.30 -18.13
N MET A 196 -5.14 12.87 -16.93
CA MET A 196 -5.66 11.64 -16.35
C MET A 196 -7.02 11.91 -15.70
N PRO A 197 -7.97 10.95 -15.74
CA PRO A 197 -9.23 11.11 -15.03
C PRO A 197 -9.01 11.40 -13.55
N VAL A 198 -9.51 12.53 -13.09
CA VAL A 198 -9.49 12.91 -11.68
C VAL A 198 -10.77 12.43 -11.03
N ILE A 199 -10.64 11.57 -10.02
CA ILE A 199 -11.77 11.04 -9.24
C ILE A 199 -12.00 11.91 -8.01
N GLU A 200 -13.21 12.45 -7.87
CA GLU A 200 -13.70 13.12 -6.67
C GLU A 200 -14.81 12.26 -6.05
N ASN A 201 -14.71 11.96 -4.75
CA ASN A 201 -15.76 11.20 -4.05
C ASN A 201 -16.99 12.09 -3.78
N ILE A 202 -18.19 11.59 -4.06
CA ILE A 202 -19.43 12.27 -3.68
C ILE A 202 -20.06 11.53 -2.50
N PRO A 203 -20.20 12.17 -1.33
CA PRO A 203 -20.88 11.61 -0.17
C PRO A 203 -22.28 11.08 -0.50
N ASP A 204 -22.48 9.76 -0.37
CA ASP A 204 -23.78 9.10 -0.47
C ASP A 204 -23.80 7.89 0.50
N SER A 205 -24.87 7.75 1.30
CA SER A 205 -25.00 6.69 2.30
C SER A 205 -25.63 5.40 1.76
N THR A 206 -26.10 5.43 0.52
CA THR A 206 -26.87 4.34 -0.11
C THR A 206 -26.20 3.80 -1.38
N LYS A 207 -25.37 4.62 -2.03
CA LYS A 207 -24.66 4.31 -3.26
C LYS A 207 -23.19 4.65 -3.15
N ILE A 208 -22.39 4.00 -3.97
CA ILE A 208 -21.06 4.49 -4.33
C ILE A 208 -21.29 5.58 -5.38
N ARG A 209 -20.78 6.79 -5.15
CA ARG A 209 -20.92 7.90 -6.10
C ARG A 209 -19.62 8.68 -6.21
N VAL A 210 -19.18 8.94 -7.43
CA VAL A 210 -17.97 9.71 -7.73
C VAL A 210 -18.23 10.69 -8.87
N ARG A 211 -17.49 11.81 -8.88
CA ARG A 211 -17.37 12.69 -10.03
C ARG A 211 -16.03 12.46 -10.69
N ILE A 212 -16.04 12.31 -11.99
CA ILE A 212 -14.84 12.20 -12.81
C ILE A 212 -14.69 13.49 -13.60
N THR A 213 -13.54 14.14 -13.44
CA THR A 213 -13.15 15.29 -14.26
C THR A 213 -12.04 14.86 -15.20
N ASP A 214 -12.29 15.02 -16.50
CA ASP A 214 -11.35 14.65 -17.55
C ASP A 214 -11.65 15.47 -18.81
N ALA A 215 -10.61 16.09 -19.39
CA ALA A 215 -10.76 16.93 -20.58
C ALA A 215 -10.93 16.12 -21.87
N ASP A 216 -10.48 14.86 -21.85
CA ASP A 216 -10.46 13.91 -22.98
C ASP A 216 -11.69 12.98 -22.95
N GLY A 217 -12.52 13.10 -21.91
CA GLY A 217 -13.79 12.41 -21.73
C GLY A 217 -13.61 11.00 -21.17
N VAL A 218 -14.58 10.55 -20.40
CA VAL A 218 -14.48 9.33 -19.60
C VAL A 218 -15.05 8.12 -20.34
N GLY A 219 -14.22 7.09 -20.54
CA GLY A 219 -14.58 5.85 -21.20
C GLY A 219 -15.15 4.79 -20.24
N ARG A 220 -14.59 4.61 -19.04
CA ARG A 220 -15.05 3.61 -18.06
C ARG A 220 -14.80 4.04 -16.62
N VAL A 221 -15.71 3.70 -15.71
CA VAL A 221 -15.53 3.84 -14.25
C VAL A 221 -15.96 2.55 -13.56
N TRP A 222 -15.16 2.01 -12.65
CA TRP A 222 -15.47 0.76 -11.95
C TRP A 222 -14.86 0.72 -10.55
N ALA A 223 -15.43 -0.12 -9.68
CA ALA A 223 -14.95 -0.40 -8.34
C ALA A 223 -14.44 -1.84 -8.23
N VAL A 224 -13.42 -2.04 -7.38
CA VAL A 224 -12.80 -3.34 -7.09
C VAL A 224 -12.80 -3.58 -5.59
N MET A 225 -13.31 -4.72 -5.13
CA MET A 225 -13.32 -5.11 -3.72
C MET A 225 -11.98 -5.69 -3.29
N LYS A 226 -11.42 -5.12 -2.23
CA LYS A 226 -10.27 -5.68 -1.53
C LYS A 226 -10.76 -6.81 -0.59
N PRO A 227 -10.18 -8.01 -0.68
CA PRO A 227 -10.56 -9.12 0.19
C PRO A 227 -10.19 -8.81 1.65
N ALA A 228 -11.07 -9.19 2.58
CA ALA A 228 -10.90 -8.92 4.03
C ALA A 228 -9.74 -9.72 4.67
N ASN A 229 -9.20 -10.73 3.97
CA ASN A 229 -8.07 -11.55 4.39
C ASN A 229 -7.05 -11.66 3.26
N SER A 230 -5.77 -11.80 3.60
CA SER A 230 -4.73 -12.24 2.66
C SER A 230 -5.18 -13.56 2.03
N ILE A 231 -5.47 -13.57 0.73
CA ILE A 231 -5.71 -14.80 -0.01
C ILE A 231 -4.37 -15.55 0.00
N GLN A 232 -4.26 -16.59 0.82
CA GLN A 232 -3.22 -17.60 0.63
C GLN A 232 -3.61 -18.41 -0.60
N THR A 233 -3.11 -18.03 -1.76
CA THR A 233 -3.07 -18.92 -2.91
C THR A 233 -2.06 -20.01 -2.63
N GLY A 234 -2.45 -21.27 -2.82
CA GLY A 234 -1.49 -22.37 -2.87
C GLY A 234 -0.43 -22.08 -3.94
N SER A 235 0.80 -22.54 -3.70
CA SER A 235 1.95 -22.27 -4.57
C SER A 235 1.62 -22.51 -6.05
N GLY A 236 1.66 -21.45 -6.87
CA GLY A 236 1.63 -21.55 -8.34
C GLY A 236 0.31 -21.21 -9.04
N SER A 237 -0.69 -20.63 -8.36
CA SER A 237 -1.90 -20.09 -9.02
C SER A 237 -1.94 -18.56 -8.92
N THR A 238 -2.08 -17.88 -10.06
CA THR A 238 -2.27 -16.42 -10.11
C THR A 238 -3.65 -16.05 -9.54
N VAL A 239 -3.72 -14.95 -8.81
CA VAL A 239 -5.01 -14.35 -8.46
C VAL A 239 -5.48 -13.56 -9.68
N THR A 240 -6.40 -14.14 -10.45
CA THR A 240 -6.85 -13.62 -11.75
C THR A 240 -8.03 -12.65 -11.66
N ASP A 241 -8.72 -12.58 -10.51
CA ASP A 241 -9.79 -11.63 -10.32
C ASP A 241 -10.06 -11.28 -8.85
N LEU A 242 -10.51 -10.04 -8.63
CA LEU A 242 -11.14 -9.60 -7.39
C LEU A 242 -12.55 -9.11 -7.74
N PRO A 243 -13.56 -9.30 -6.87
CA PRO A 243 -14.92 -8.87 -7.18
C PRO A 243 -14.95 -7.40 -7.59
N SER A 244 -15.46 -7.10 -8.78
CA SER A 244 -15.51 -5.74 -9.33
C SER A 244 -16.87 -5.45 -9.95
N ALA A 245 -17.23 -4.18 -10.05
CA ALA A 245 -18.44 -3.76 -10.78
C ALA A 245 -18.30 -2.34 -11.34
N ASP A 246 -18.95 -2.11 -12.48
CA ASP A 246 -18.95 -0.80 -13.14
C ASP A 246 -19.83 0.21 -12.39
N LEU A 247 -19.39 1.47 -12.39
CA LEU A 247 -20.22 2.60 -11.97
C LEU A 247 -20.82 3.23 -13.22
N LEU A 248 -22.13 3.42 -13.24
CA LEU A 248 -22.86 3.92 -14.38
C LEU A 248 -22.96 5.45 -14.34
N PRO A 249 -22.86 6.14 -15.50
CA PRO A 249 -22.99 7.58 -15.55
C PRO A 249 -24.39 8.01 -15.11
N THR A 250 -24.45 9.07 -14.31
CA THR A 250 -25.68 9.67 -13.78
C THR A 250 -25.90 11.11 -14.25
N GLY A 251 -24.94 11.66 -15.01
CA GLY A 251 -24.96 13.03 -15.56
C GLY A 251 -23.92 13.94 -14.87
N ASN A 252 -23.57 15.07 -15.50
CA ASN A 252 -22.61 16.07 -14.97
C ASN A 252 -21.24 15.48 -14.53
N GLY A 253 -20.75 14.47 -15.24
CA GLY A 253 -19.50 13.79 -14.89
C GLY A 253 -19.60 12.86 -13.67
N GLU A 254 -20.80 12.60 -13.14
CA GLU A 254 -21.00 11.72 -11.98
C GLU A 254 -21.29 10.28 -12.40
N TYR A 255 -20.77 9.33 -11.64
CA TYR A 255 -20.92 7.89 -11.82
C TYR A 255 -21.35 7.23 -10.51
N SER A 256 -22.23 6.23 -10.57
CA SER A 256 -22.72 5.56 -9.36
C SER A 256 -23.00 4.07 -9.52
N ALA A 257 -22.97 3.35 -8.40
CA ALA A 257 -23.41 1.96 -8.27
C ALA A 257 -24.05 1.71 -6.89
N ASP A 258 -24.97 0.76 -6.80
CA ASP A 258 -25.62 0.42 -5.53
C ASP A 258 -24.63 -0.34 -4.61
N TYR A 259 -24.63 0.00 -3.31
CA TYR A 259 -23.71 -0.60 -2.34
C TYR A 259 -23.91 -2.11 -2.21
N ASN A 260 -25.16 -2.59 -2.30
CA ASN A 260 -25.51 -4.01 -2.19
C ASN A 260 -24.92 -4.89 -3.30
N SER A 261 -24.47 -4.29 -4.41
CA SER A 261 -23.71 -4.99 -5.46
C SER A 261 -22.32 -5.42 -4.98
N PHE A 262 -21.88 -4.89 -3.83
CA PHE A 262 -20.58 -5.12 -3.23
C PHE A 262 -20.77 -5.62 -1.79
N GLY A 263 -20.10 -6.70 -1.41
CA GLY A 263 -20.17 -7.24 -0.04
C GLY A 263 -19.54 -6.30 0.99
N SER A 264 -19.42 -6.77 2.24
CA SER A 264 -18.66 -6.05 3.27
C SER A 264 -17.15 -6.11 2.96
N GLY A 265 -16.55 -5.02 2.47
CA GLY A 265 -15.12 -4.93 2.16
C GLY A 265 -14.68 -3.51 1.81
N GLU A 266 -13.37 -3.24 1.85
CA GLU A 266 -12.82 -1.99 1.30
C GLU A 266 -12.89 -2.03 -0.23
N MET A 267 -13.25 -0.93 -0.88
CA MET A 267 -13.36 -0.86 -2.35
C MET A 267 -12.46 0.21 -2.92
N VAL A 268 -11.85 -0.06 -4.07
CA VAL A 268 -11.06 0.89 -4.82
C VAL A 268 -11.79 1.29 -6.09
N ILE A 269 -11.97 2.59 -6.33
CA ILE A 269 -12.60 3.12 -7.53
C ILE A 269 -11.53 3.57 -8.54
N TYR A 270 -11.73 3.25 -9.81
CA TYR A 270 -10.90 3.63 -10.95
C TYR A 270 -11.74 4.29 -12.05
N ALA A 271 -11.09 5.14 -12.86
CA ALA A 271 -11.65 5.71 -14.07
C ALA A 271 -10.63 5.65 -15.21
N ARG A 272 -11.10 5.42 -16.44
CA ARG A 272 -10.30 5.44 -17.67
C ARG A 272 -10.94 6.40 -18.67
N ASP A 273 -10.14 7.26 -19.30
CA ASP A 273 -10.60 8.17 -20.35
C ASP A 273 -10.74 7.48 -21.72
N ASN A 274 -11.17 8.23 -22.73
CA ASN A 274 -11.29 7.75 -24.12
C ASN A 274 -9.94 7.56 -24.82
N LEU A 275 -8.85 8.12 -24.26
CA LEU A 275 -7.50 8.01 -24.79
C LEU A 275 -6.74 6.82 -24.18
N GLY A 276 -7.31 6.14 -23.19
CA GLY A 276 -6.73 4.99 -22.49
C GLY A 276 -5.99 5.32 -21.19
N ASN A 277 -5.92 6.58 -20.76
CA ASN A 277 -5.33 6.97 -19.47
C ASN A 277 -6.23 6.51 -18.32
N THR A 278 -5.64 5.91 -17.28
CA THR A 278 -6.37 5.42 -16.10
C THR A 278 -5.98 6.25 -14.86
N SER A 279 -6.95 6.66 -14.04
CA SER A 279 -6.77 7.51 -12.85
C SER A 279 -5.68 7.03 -11.87
N VAL A 280 -4.91 7.96 -11.29
CA VAL A 280 -3.76 7.66 -10.40
C VAL A 280 -4.18 7.28 -8.96
N MET A 281 -5.39 7.64 -8.50
CA MET A 281 -5.78 7.45 -7.09
C MET A 281 -7.02 6.56 -6.89
N PRO A 282 -6.82 5.36 -6.33
CA PRO A 282 -7.84 4.62 -5.60
C PRO A 282 -8.59 5.45 -4.55
N VAL A 283 -9.89 5.68 -4.72
CA VAL A 283 -10.73 6.16 -3.62
C VAL A 283 -11.30 4.97 -2.87
N ILE A 284 -11.14 4.94 -1.54
CA ILE A 284 -11.81 3.96 -0.65
C ILE A 284 -13.30 4.30 -0.62
N GLY A 285 -14.09 3.64 -1.47
CA GLY A 285 -15.54 3.67 -1.42
C GLY A 285 -16.03 2.77 -0.29
N GLY A 286 -16.63 3.35 0.74
CA GLY A 286 -17.14 2.61 1.89
C GLY A 286 -17.35 3.51 3.09
N SER A 287 -18.57 4.08 3.17
CA SER A 287 -18.98 5.23 3.96
C SER A 287 -18.54 6.59 3.41
N SER A 288 -19.50 7.49 3.23
CA SER A 288 -19.29 8.91 2.91
C SER A 288 -18.71 9.72 4.08
N LEU A 289 -18.43 9.06 5.20
CA LEU A 289 -18.00 9.68 6.44
C LEU A 289 -16.49 9.48 6.54
N ARG A 290 -15.76 10.57 6.76
CA ARG A 290 -14.30 10.51 6.88
C ARG A 290 -13.90 9.82 8.18
N ARG A 291 -12.67 9.33 8.29
CA ARG A 291 -12.05 9.03 9.59
C ARG A 291 -11.27 10.26 10.01
N LYS A 292 -11.44 10.70 11.25
CA LYS A 292 -10.73 11.89 11.76
C LYS A 292 -9.98 11.60 13.05
N ALA A 293 -8.93 12.37 13.28
CA ALA A 293 -8.09 12.26 14.45
C ALA A 293 -7.92 13.63 15.13
N ILE A 294 -7.80 13.60 16.46
CA ILE A 294 -7.37 14.73 17.28
C ILE A 294 -6.09 14.31 17.99
N ILE A 295 -5.01 15.05 17.80
CA ILE A 295 -3.77 14.91 18.57
C ILE A 295 -3.69 16.09 19.52
N VAL A 296 -3.54 15.82 20.82
CA VAL A 296 -3.37 16.81 21.87
C VAL A 296 -1.99 16.62 22.50
N SER A 297 -1.10 17.56 22.24
CA SER A 297 0.21 17.64 22.90
C SER A 297 0.11 18.59 24.08
N GLY A 298 0.07 18.03 25.29
CA GLY A 298 0.01 18.78 26.53
C GLY A 298 1.37 19.23 27.01
N THR A 299 1.50 19.48 28.31
CA THR A 299 2.80 19.81 28.92
C THR A 299 3.73 18.60 28.97
N GLY A 300 5.05 18.80 28.96
CA GLY A 300 6.04 17.73 29.17
C GLY A 300 7.02 17.55 28.00
N ALA A 301 8.25 17.16 28.33
CA ALA A 301 9.37 17.18 27.38
C ALA A 301 9.21 16.21 26.19
N SER A 302 8.49 15.11 26.37
CA SER A 302 8.27 14.09 25.32
C SER A 302 6.98 14.26 24.54
N ALA A 303 6.09 15.19 24.95
CA ALA A 303 4.74 15.31 24.39
C ALA A 303 4.76 15.60 22.88
N LEU A 304 5.67 16.47 22.41
CA LEU A 304 5.75 16.80 20.98
C LEU A 304 6.31 15.66 20.13
N LYS A 305 7.34 14.97 20.63
CA LYS A 305 7.90 13.79 19.96
C LYS A 305 6.86 12.68 19.82
N ASN A 306 6.11 12.44 20.88
CA ASN A 306 5.04 11.46 20.90
C ASN A 306 3.89 11.84 19.94
N ALA A 307 3.52 13.13 19.89
CA ALA A 307 2.58 13.67 18.92
C ALA A 307 3.07 13.52 17.47
N ASP A 308 4.38 13.68 17.23
CA ASP A 308 5.00 13.48 15.92
C ASP A 308 4.87 12.04 15.43
N ALA A 309 5.19 11.07 16.30
CA ALA A 309 5.02 9.64 16.00
C ALA A 309 3.57 9.30 15.65
N ALA A 310 2.60 9.84 16.41
CA ALA A 310 1.19 9.65 16.14
C ALA A 310 0.77 10.23 14.79
N CYS A 311 1.22 11.44 14.49
CA CYS A 311 0.84 12.09 13.24
C CYS A 311 1.43 11.38 12.02
N ASN A 312 2.68 10.93 12.10
CA ASN A 312 3.31 10.13 11.05
C ASN A 312 2.61 8.80 10.84
N ALA A 313 2.24 8.11 11.92
CA ALA A 313 1.47 6.88 11.82
C ALA A 313 0.10 7.10 11.16
N LEU A 314 -0.62 8.17 11.53
CA LEU A 314 -1.89 8.52 10.90
C LEU A 314 -1.72 8.84 9.40
N LYS A 315 -0.64 9.55 9.02
CA LYS A 315 -0.31 9.80 7.61
C LYS A 315 -0.07 8.51 6.83
N LEU A 316 0.69 7.58 7.40
CA LEU A 316 0.92 6.25 6.82
C LEU A 316 -0.38 5.44 6.71
N GLN A 317 -1.33 5.68 7.61
CA GLN A 317 -2.67 5.10 7.58
C GLN A 317 -3.67 5.93 6.73
N TRP A 318 -3.17 6.84 5.89
CA TRP A 318 -3.89 7.68 4.92
C TRP A 318 -4.88 8.70 5.50
N TYR A 319 -4.58 9.27 6.68
CA TYR A 319 -5.26 10.50 7.11
C TYR A 319 -4.71 11.70 6.34
N SER A 320 -5.59 12.51 5.72
CA SER A 320 -5.18 13.78 5.11
C SER A 320 -4.89 14.84 6.18
N ASP A 321 -4.27 15.97 5.82
CA ASP A 321 -4.03 17.07 6.77
C ASP A 321 -5.34 17.64 7.35
N THR A 322 -6.41 17.58 6.55
CA THR A 322 -7.75 18.04 6.95
C THR A 322 -8.49 17.06 7.86
N ASP A 323 -7.99 15.83 7.97
CA ASP A 323 -8.57 14.79 8.82
C ASP A 323 -7.89 14.71 10.19
N ILE A 324 -6.80 15.46 10.41
CA ILE A 324 -6.06 15.50 11.67
C ILE A 324 -6.14 16.90 12.26
N ILE A 325 -6.78 17.05 13.42
CA ILE A 325 -6.71 18.27 14.23
C ILE A 325 -5.56 18.11 15.22
N PHE A 326 -4.57 19.00 15.16
CA PHE A 326 -3.42 19.02 16.05
C PHE A 326 -3.51 20.21 17.00
N LEU A 327 -3.62 19.93 18.30
CA LEU A 327 -3.67 20.90 19.38
C LEU A 327 -2.36 20.86 20.16
N ALA A 328 -1.60 21.96 20.17
CA ALA A 328 -0.30 22.06 20.84
C ALA A 328 0.06 23.54 21.11
N PRO A 329 1.09 23.85 21.92
CA PRO A 329 1.57 25.23 22.06
C PRO A 329 1.89 25.90 20.71
N PRO A 330 1.63 27.21 20.51
CA PRO A 330 1.69 27.87 19.19
C PRO A 330 3.01 27.71 18.41
N ASP A 331 4.14 27.66 19.11
CA ASP A 331 5.47 27.54 18.51
C ASP A 331 5.92 26.08 18.30
N SER A 332 5.03 25.12 18.56
CA SER A 332 5.31 23.70 18.37
C SER A 332 5.29 23.32 16.90
N GLN A 333 6.11 22.34 16.53
CA GLN A 333 6.06 21.75 15.20
C GLN A 333 6.30 20.24 15.29
N VAL A 334 5.49 19.49 14.54
CA VAL A 334 5.72 18.08 14.23
C VAL A 334 6.00 17.97 12.72
N SER A 335 6.62 16.88 12.29
CA SER A 335 7.05 16.65 10.91
C SER A 335 5.91 16.67 9.89
N CYS A 336 4.71 16.25 10.30
CA CYS A 336 3.55 16.15 9.39
C CYS A 336 2.78 17.48 9.20
N LYS A 337 2.69 18.36 10.23
CA LYS A 337 1.92 19.62 10.19
C LYS A 337 2.22 20.56 11.37
N LYS A 338 1.78 21.81 11.26
CA LYS A 338 1.76 22.80 12.36
C LYS A 338 0.48 22.66 13.21
N PRO A 339 0.47 23.15 14.47
CA PRO A 339 -0.72 23.17 15.30
C PRO A 339 -1.86 23.95 14.64
N ASP A 340 -3.07 23.38 14.65
CA ASP A 340 -4.27 24.08 14.18
C ASP A 340 -4.74 25.10 15.23
N ASN A 341 -4.58 24.78 16.52
CA ASN A 341 -4.95 25.63 17.65
C ASN A 341 -4.12 25.29 18.90
N GLU A 342 -4.16 26.17 19.91
CA GLU A 342 -3.52 25.92 21.21
C GLU A 342 -4.20 24.75 21.96
N ALA A 343 -3.41 23.91 22.63
CA ALA A 343 -3.93 22.87 23.52
C ALA A 343 -4.59 23.46 24.78
N ASN A 344 -5.92 23.48 24.81
CA ASN A 344 -6.73 23.84 25.98
C ASN A 344 -8.08 23.12 25.93
N SER A 345 -8.83 23.09 27.04
CA SER A 345 -10.09 22.35 27.11
C SER A 345 -11.15 22.88 26.14
N ALA A 346 -11.17 24.19 25.90
CA ALA A 346 -12.14 24.82 25.00
C ALA A 346 -11.91 24.37 23.55
N ASN A 347 -10.65 24.38 23.08
CA ASN A 347 -10.28 23.95 21.74
C ASN A 347 -10.46 22.44 21.56
N LEU A 348 -10.15 21.62 22.57
CA LEU A 348 -10.45 20.19 22.51
C LEU A 348 -11.96 19.91 22.43
N LYS A 349 -12.76 20.62 23.23
CA LYS A 349 -14.22 20.53 23.17
C LYS A 349 -14.75 20.93 21.80
N ASN A 350 -14.24 22.01 21.21
CA ASN A 350 -14.63 22.46 19.87
C ASN A 350 -14.22 21.43 18.81
N ALA A 351 -12.99 20.92 18.87
CA ALA A 351 -12.52 19.88 17.96
C ALA A 351 -13.39 18.62 18.02
N LEU A 352 -13.84 18.21 19.21
CA LEU A 352 -14.79 17.09 19.38
C LEU A 352 -16.18 17.42 18.84
N ALA A 353 -16.65 18.66 18.98
CA ALA A 353 -17.91 19.10 18.40
C ALA A 353 -17.88 19.05 16.85
N ASP A 354 -16.71 19.19 16.23
CA ASP A 354 -16.52 19.04 14.77
C ASP A 354 -16.49 17.58 14.31
N MET A 355 -16.51 16.61 15.23
CA MET A 355 -16.47 15.17 14.93
C MET A 355 -17.85 14.52 14.80
N GLN A 356 -18.89 15.30 14.50
CA GLN A 356 -20.24 14.77 14.23
C GLN A 356 -20.34 14.22 12.81
N ASN A 357 -21.10 13.13 12.62
CA ASN A 357 -21.27 12.49 11.31
C ASN A 357 -19.93 12.10 10.64
N ILE A 358 -18.99 11.57 11.43
CA ILE A 358 -17.69 11.06 10.98
C ILE A 358 -17.72 9.54 11.16
N GLN A 359 -17.02 8.79 10.31
CA GLN A 359 -17.02 7.32 10.37
C GLN A 359 -16.41 6.88 11.71
N ASP A 360 -15.15 7.25 11.93
CA ASP A 360 -14.40 6.88 13.11
C ASP A 360 -13.63 8.08 13.65
N VAL A 361 -13.46 8.13 14.97
CA VAL A 361 -12.74 9.20 15.67
C VAL A 361 -11.61 8.61 16.50
N THR A 362 -10.38 9.08 16.26
CA THR A 362 -9.22 8.75 17.10
C THR A 362 -8.79 9.97 17.89
N ILE A 363 -8.68 9.87 19.21
CA ILE A 363 -8.23 10.95 20.08
C ILE A 363 -6.96 10.48 20.75
N TYR A 364 -5.88 11.21 20.55
CA TYR A 364 -4.60 10.93 21.16
C TYR A 364 -4.19 12.09 22.05
N MET A 365 -3.94 11.81 23.32
CA MET A 365 -3.51 12.79 24.31
C MET A 365 -2.17 12.34 24.88
N THR A 366 -1.16 13.21 24.83
CA THR A 366 0.16 12.94 25.39
C THR A 366 0.74 14.12 26.15
N GLY A 367 1.45 13.84 27.23
CA GLY A 367 2.07 14.84 28.09
C GLY A 367 2.03 14.46 29.57
N ALA A 368 2.07 15.45 30.45
CA ALA A 368 2.03 15.25 31.88
C ALA A 368 0.61 14.98 32.36
N GLY A 369 0.47 14.02 33.27
CA GLY A 369 -0.80 13.59 33.85
C GLY A 369 -0.72 13.46 35.36
N SER A 370 -1.87 13.26 35.99
CA SER A 370 -1.97 12.73 37.34
C SER A 370 -3.30 12.01 37.51
N SER A 371 -3.55 11.46 38.70
CA SER A 371 -4.80 10.76 38.98
C SER A 371 -6.01 11.69 38.75
N GLY A 372 -6.87 11.33 37.80
CA GLY A 372 -8.12 12.02 37.49
C GLY A 372 -8.02 13.26 36.60
N TYR A 373 -6.81 13.71 36.22
CA TYR A 373 -6.65 14.84 35.28
C TYR A 373 -5.45 14.72 34.32
N PHE A 374 -5.55 15.42 33.19
CA PHE A 374 -4.48 15.63 32.21
C PHE A 374 -4.02 17.09 32.19
N ARG A 375 -2.72 17.37 32.22
CA ARG A 375 -2.19 18.75 32.14
C ARG A 375 -2.12 19.19 30.67
N ILE A 376 -3.25 19.64 30.15
CA ILE A 376 -3.42 20.03 28.74
C ILE A 376 -2.59 21.25 28.35
N ASN A 377 -2.31 22.16 29.30
CA ASN A 377 -1.31 23.22 29.18
C ASN A 377 -0.78 23.62 30.57
N SER A 378 0.08 24.64 30.62
CA SER A 378 0.73 25.08 31.88
C SER A 378 -0.23 25.73 32.89
N LYS A 379 -1.45 26.08 32.46
CA LYS A 379 -2.46 26.80 33.27
C LYS A 379 -3.72 25.99 33.52
N GLU A 380 -3.88 24.83 32.88
CA GLU A 380 -5.15 24.13 32.80
C GLU A 380 -4.99 22.61 32.94
N ASN A 381 -5.87 22.03 33.75
CA ASN A 381 -6.02 20.58 33.89
C ASN A 381 -7.38 20.16 33.31
N LEU A 382 -7.36 19.22 32.37
CA LEU A 382 -8.55 18.57 31.83
C LEU A 382 -8.98 17.45 32.79
N ALA A 383 -10.15 17.60 33.41
CA ALA A 383 -10.76 16.56 34.23
C ALA A 383 -11.38 15.44 33.37
N VAL A 384 -11.30 14.20 33.85
CA VAL A 384 -11.91 13.04 33.17
C VAL A 384 -13.43 13.17 33.01
N SER A 385 -14.11 13.82 33.95
CA SER A 385 -15.57 14.05 33.88
C SER A 385 -15.96 14.93 32.70
N SER A 386 -15.18 15.97 32.41
CA SER A 386 -15.38 16.85 31.25
C SER A 386 -15.17 16.10 29.94
N LEU A 387 -14.06 15.34 29.83
CA LEU A 387 -13.79 14.53 28.64
C LEU A 387 -14.90 13.50 28.41
N LYS A 388 -15.33 12.79 29.47
CA LYS A 388 -16.44 11.84 29.41
C LYS A 388 -17.70 12.49 28.85
N GLN A 389 -18.07 13.65 29.38
CA GLN A 389 -19.26 14.37 28.93
C GLN A 389 -19.22 14.68 27.43
N TRP A 390 -18.06 15.08 26.90
CA TRP A 390 -17.91 15.38 25.47
C TRP A 390 -17.92 14.12 24.61
N LEU A 391 -17.27 13.04 25.05
CA LEU A 391 -17.31 11.74 24.37
C LEU A 391 -18.72 11.15 24.33
N ASP A 392 -19.51 11.31 25.40
CA ASP A 392 -20.91 10.86 25.46
C ASP A 392 -21.84 11.67 24.54
N ALA A 393 -21.44 12.89 24.17
CA ALA A 393 -22.20 13.75 23.26
C ALA A 393 -21.90 13.49 21.77
N LEU A 394 -20.90 12.66 21.43
CA LEU A 394 -20.62 12.30 20.05
C LEU A 394 -21.72 11.39 19.49
N GLN A 395 -22.27 11.77 18.34
CA GLN A 395 -23.24 10.96 17.58
C GLN A 395 -22.57 10.54 16.26
N ILE A 396 -21.83 9.43 16.30
CA ILE A 396 -21.15 8.86 15.13
C ILE A 396 -21.57 7.41 14.90
N PRO A 397 -21.61 6.94 13.64
CA PRO A 397 -21.95 5.55 13.34
C PRO A 397 -20.84 4.54 13.62
N GLY A 398 -19.56 4.94 13.54
CA GLY A 398 -18.44 4.05 13.83
C GLY A 398 -17.89 4.21 15.25
N LYS A 399 -16.58 4.03 15.41
CA LYS A 399 -15.97 3.84 16.73
C LYS A 399 -15.15 5.04 17.18
N VAL A 400 -15.03 5.18 18.50
CA VAL A 400 -14.13 6.15 19.11
C VAL A 400 -12.98 5.42 19.80
N VAL A 401 -11.76 5.75 19.42
CA VAL A 401 -10.54 5.27 20.08
C VAL A 401 -9.90 6.43 20.83
N VAL A 402 -9.71 6.29 22.13
CA VAL A 402 -9.02 7.26 22.97
C VAL A 402 -7.72 6.64 23.45
N ILE A 403 -6.58 7.24 23.12
CA ILE A 403 -5.26 6.86 23.60
C ILE A 403 -4.74 7.99 24.48
N TYR A 404 -4.51 7.68 25.76
CA TYR A 404 -3.97 8.61 26.74
C TYR A 404 -2.58 8.12 27.20
N ASP A 405 -1.52 8.79 26.72
CA ASP A 405 -0.14 8.52 27.11
C ASP A 405 0.40 9.58 28.08
N ALA A 406 0.26 9.30 29.38
CA ALA A 406 0.72 10.14 30.49
C ALA A 406 0.78 9.36 31.80
N ASP A 407 1.42 9.96 32.80
CA ASP A 407 1.36 9.51 34.20
C ASP A 407 -0.10 9.36 34.66
N TYR A 408 -0.39 8.26 35.34
CA TYR A 408 -1.68 7.88 35.92
C TYR A 408 -2.82 7.84 34.89
N SER A 409 -2.52 7.62 33.61
CA SER A 409 -3.51 7.58 32.54
C SER A 409 -4.60 6.52 32.75
N ALA A 410 -4.28 5.40 33.41
CA ALA A 410 -5.26 4.37 33.76
C ALA A 410 -6.38 4.86 34.68
N SER A 411 -6.17 5.95 35.44
CA SER A 411 -7.22 6.56 36.26
C SER A 411 -8.43 7.04 35.44
N PHE A 412 -8.27 7.21 34.12
CA PHE A 412 -9.35 7.58 33.21
C PHE A 412 -10.15 6.38 32.71
N ALA A 413 -9.61 5.16 32.78
CA ALA A 413 -10.15 3.99 32.08
C ALA A 413 -11.62 3.69 32.41
N ALA A 414 -11.98 3.73 33.69
CA ALA A 414 -13.35 3.47 34.15
C ALA A 414 -14.37 4.54 33.71
N SER A 415 -13.92 5.78 33.47
CA SER A 415 -14.80 6.93 33.19
C SER A 415 -14.83 7.33 31.71
N ALA A 416 -13.70 7.20 31.00
CA ALA A 416 -13.59 7.53 29.59
C ALA A 416 -13.94 6.35 28.66
N GLY A 417 -13.99 5.12 29.21
CA GLY A 417 -14.56 3.97 28.54
C GLY A 417 -16.07 4.11 28.29
N GLY A 418 -16.62 3.28 27.40
CA GLY A 418 -18.04 3.29 27.06
C GLY A 418 -18.38 2.20 26.06
N LYS A 419 -19.68 2.04 25.77
CA LYS A 419 -20.13 1.17 24.67
C LYS A 419 -19.59 1.71 23.34
N ASP A 420 -19.09 0.83 22.48
CA ASP A 420 -18.50 1.20 21.18
C ASP A 420 -17.26 2.11 21.23
N ARG A 421 -16.58 2.12 22.39
CA ARG A 421 -15.39 2.92 22.68
C ARG A 421 -14.22 2.03 23.09
N ILE A 422 -13.04 2.28 22.52
CA ILE A 422 -11.77 1.71 22.96
C ILE A 422 -11.01 2.80 23.71
N PHE A 423 -10.64 2.52 24.96
CA PHE A 423 -9.80 3.41 25.75
C PHE A 423 -8.46 2.73 26.07
N ILE A 424 -7.36 3.41 25.79
CA ILE A 424 -6.00 2.94 26.02
C ILE A 424 -5.29 3.91 26.95
N ALA A 425 -4.75 3.40 28.04
CA ALA A 425 -3.86 4.10 28.94
C ALA A 425 -2.45 3.53 28.85
N SER A 426 -1.44 4.38 28.76
CA SER A 426 -0.04 3.93 28.75
C SER A 426 0.47 3.50 30.12
N ALA A 427 -0.11 4.00 31.21
CA ALA A 427 0.43 3.81 32.55
C ALA A 427 -0.64 3.76 33.65
N ASP A 428 -0.43 2.86 34.60
CA ASP A 428 -1.17 2.78 35.87
C ASP A 428 -0.68 3.80 36.91
N GLN A 429 0.62 4.14 36.90
CA GLN A 429 1.22 5.13 37.80
C GLN A 429 2.10 6.15 37.07
N MET A 430 3.37 5.84 36.78
CA MET A 430 4.27 6.76 36.06
C MET A 430 4.50 6.24 34.65
N ALA A 431 4.30 7.08 33.64
CA ALA A 431 4.60 6.74 32.25
C ALA A 431 6.12 6.79 32.02
N PHE A 432 6.61 5.86 31.21
CA PHE A 432 8.02 5.82 30.82
C PHE A 432 8.22 6.45 29.45
N SER A 433 9.20 7.34 29.35
CA SER A 433 9.56 8.00 28.10
C SER A 433 11.06 8.26 28.03
N GLY A 434 11.78 7.38 27.33
CA GLY A 434 13.18 7.59 26.93
C GLY A 434 13.35 8.06 25.48
N ASP A 435 14.60 8.29 25.06
CA ASP A 435 14.93 8.89 23.76
C ASP A 435 14.40 8.14 22.54
N ASN A 436 14.07 6.85 22.64
CA ASN A 436 13.36 6.07 21.59
C ASN A 436 12.45 4.96 22.16
N ILE A 437 12.23 4.95 23.48
CA ILE A 437 11.53 3.89 24.19
C ILE A 437 10.40 4.54 24.98
N SER A 438 9.18 4.50 24.45
CA SER A 438 7.96 4.96 25.12
C SER A 438 6.78 4.13 24.63
N PHE A 439 5.66 4.14 25.37
CA PHE A 439 4.43 3.49 24.92
C PHE A 439 4.05 3.99 23.52
N SER A 440 4.04 5.31 23.34
CA SER A 440 3.67 5.94 22.07
C SER A 440 4.60 5.60 20.92
N ALA A 441 5.91 5.49 21.15
CA ALA A 441 6.84 5.08 20.10
C ALA A 441 6.48 3.69 19.54
N PHE A 442 6.27 2.70 20.41
CA PHE A 442 5.94 1.34 19.97
C PHE A 442 4.50 1.23 19.43
N PHE A 443 3.55 1.87 20.10
CA PHE A 443 2.14 1.83 19.70
C PHE A 443 1.95 2.44 18.32
N TRP A 444 2.43 3.68 18.11
CA TRP A 444 2.26 4.37 16.84
C TRP A 444 3.10 3.79 15.73
N ASN A 445 4.29 3.24 16.01
CA ASN A 445 5.02 2.44 15.03
C ASN A 445 4.19 1.22 14.58
N SER A 446 3.58 0.50 15.53
CA SER A 446 2.75 -0.66 15.20
C SER A 446 1.49 -0.28 14.40
N VAL A 447 0.84 0.83 14.76
CA VAL A 447 -0.30 1.39 13.99
C VAL A 447 0.13 1.83 12.60
N GLY A 448 1.26 2.54 12.48
CA GLY A 448 1.83 2.95 11.19
C GLY A 448 2.16 1.75 10.30
N ASN A 449 2.52 0.61 10.91
CA ASN A 449 2.74 -0.68 10.26
C ASN A 449 1.47 -1.54 10.16
N GLY A 450 0.28 -0.94 10.24
CA GLY A 450 -1.00 -1.60 9.94
C GLY A 450 -1.44 -2.66 10.96
N ALA A 451 -0.94 -2.61 12.19
CA ALA A 451 -1.44 -3.45 13.27
C ALA A 451 -2.86 -3.05 13.68
N SER A 452 -3.68 -4.03 14.09
CA SER A 452 -4.94 -3.73 14.78
C SER A 452 -4.66 -3.07 16.13
N VAL A 453 -5.64 -2.36 16.67
CA VAL A 453 -5.48 -1.61 17.94
C VAL A 453 -5.05 -2.53 19.08
N LYS A 454 -5.60 -3.75 19.15
CA LYS A 454 -5.19 -4.74 20.16
C LYS A 454 -3.75 -5.20 19.96
N LYS A 455 -3.33 -5.43 18.71
CA LYS A 455 -1.96 -5.82 18.42
C LYS A 455 -0.98 -4.70 18.76
N ALA A 456 -1.24 -3.47 18.30
CA ALA A 456 -0.41 -2.31 18.62
C ALA A 456 -0.28 -2.06 20.13
N PHE A 457 -1.38 -2.22 20.88
CA PHE A 457 -1.36 -2.18 22.34
C PHE A 457 -0.49 -3.28 22.94
N THR A 458 -0.60 -4.51 22.42
CA THR A 458 0.15 -5.67 22.90
C THR A 458 1.64 -5.52 22.61
N ASP A 459 2.00 -5.05 21.41
CA ASP A 459 3.39 -4.76 21.01
C ASP A 459 4.01 -3.73 21.96
N ALA A 460 3.30 -2.61 22.22
CA ALA A 460 3.76 -1.58 23.15
C ALA A 460 3.85 -2.08 24.61
N LYS A 461 2.86 -2.85 25.07
CA LYS A 461 2.86 -3.45 26.40
C LYS A 461 4.02 -4.43 26.59
N ASN A 462 4.29 -5.27 25.60
CA ASN A 462 5.38 -6.24 25.67
C ASN A 462 6.75 -5.54 25.66
N ALA A 463 6.91 -4.53 24.81
CA ALA A 463 8.15 -3.74 24.74
C ALA A 463 8.47 -3.04 26.08
N LEU A 464 7.45 -2.49 26.75
CA LEU A 464 7.61 -1.86 28.07
C LEU A 464 7.67 -2.88 29.22
N GLY A 465 7.04 -4.04 29.07
CA GLY A 465 7.04 -5.11 30.06
C GLY A 465 8.44 -5.61 30.42
N PHE A 466 9.41 -5.49 29.50
CA PHE A 466 10.82 -5.79 29.76
C PHE A 466 11.41 -4.92 30.88
N LEU A 467 10.91 -3.70 31.04
CA LEU A 467 11.41 -2.75 32.03
C LEU A 467 10.70 -2.89 33.39
N SER A 468 9.58 -3.63 33.49
CA SER A 468 8.79 -3.84 34.72
C SER A 468 8.41 -2.57 35.49
N ILE A 469 8.34 -1.43 34.81
CA ILE A 469 8.14 -0.09 35.43
C ILE A 469 6.76 0.50 35.18
N VAL A 470 6.00 0.01 34.20
CA VAL A 470 4.71 0.56 33.79
C VAL A 470 3.76 -0.55 33.36
N THR A 471 2.48 -0.45 33.73
CA THR A 471 1.43 -1.36 33.26
C THR A 471 0.42 -0.65 32.35
N PRO A 472 0.59 -0.69 31.02
CA PRO A 472 -0.44 -0.19 30.09
C PRO A 472 -1.76 -0.97 30.22
N GLN A 473 -2.88 -0.27 30.04
CA GLN A 473 -4.23 -0.82 30.15
C GLN A 473 -5.06 -0.51 28.92
N ILE A 474 -5.94 -1.43 28.55
CA ILE A 474 -6.93 -1.25 27.49
C ILE A 474 -8.31 -1.63 28.03
N THR A 475 -9.27 -0.72 27.87
CA THR A 475 -10.69 -0.97 28.12
C THR A 475 -11.39 -1.04 26.78
N ASP A 476 -11.97 -2.19 26.49
CA ASP A 476 -12.66 -2.48 25.24
C ASP A 476 -13.94 -3.24 25.56
N SER A 477 -15.03 -2.48 25.71
CA SER A 477 -16.30 -3.01 26.21
C SER A 477 -17.00 -3.98 25.25
N SER A 478 -16.52 -4.09 24.00
CA SER A 478 -17.13 -4.93 22.95
C SER A 478 -16.14 -5.88 22.27
N SER A 479 -14.91 -6.03 22.81
CA SER A 479 -13.82 -6.83 22.21
C SER A 479 -13.50 -6.45 20.75
N ILE A 480 -13.76 -5.19 20.37
CA ILE A 480 -13.61 -4.70 19.00
C ILE A 480 -12.15 -4.37 18.66
N ALA A 481 -11.28 -4.13 19.63
CA ALA A 481 -9.90 -3.73 19.40
C ALA A 481 -9.08 -4.78 18.62
N ALA A 482 -9.47 -6.05 18.69
CA ALA A 482 -8.79 -7.15 18.01
C ALA A 482 -8.85 -7.02 16.47
N SER A 483 -9.99 -6.58 15.95
CA SER A 483 -10.27 -6.44 14.51
C SER A 483 -10.35 -4.99 14.05
N TYR A 484 -10.26 -4.02 14.96
CA TYR A 484 -10.32 -2.60 14.64
C TYR A 484 -8.94 -2.01 14.33
N TYR A 485 -8.86 -1.16 13.31
CA TYR A 485 -7.65 -0.47 12.87
C TYR A 485 -7.83 1.04 13.00
N ILE A 486 -6.79 1.75 13.44
CA ILE A 486 -6.75 3.21 13.30
C ILE A 486 -6.34 3.53 11.86
N GLY A 487 -7.26 4.12 11.10
CA GLY A 487 -7.11 4.33 9.66
C GLY A 487 -7.46 3.09 8.85
N ASN A 488 -6.58 2.68 7.93
CA ASN A 488 -6.88 1.67 6.91
C ASN A 488 -6.12 0.34 7.12
N GLY A 489 -5.46 0.14 8.26
CA GLY A 489 -4.69 -1.08 8.54
C GLY A 489 -3.58 -1.35 7.51
N ILE A 490 -3.02 -0.28 6.93
CA ILE A 490 -2.01 -0.33 5.89
C ILE A 490 -0.73 -0.88 6.51
N LYS A 491 -0.45 -2.15 6.28
CA LYS A 491 0.78 -2.77 6.78
C LYS A 491 1.97 -2.25 6.02
N MET A 492 2.91 -1.54 6.62
CA MET A 492 4.21 -1.37 5.96
C MET A 492 4.88 -2.74 5.85
N ALA A 493 5.82 -2.92 4.92
CA ALA A 493 6.57 -4.19 4.86
C ALA A 493 7.07 -4.53 6.27
N ASP A 494 6.75 -5.74 6.75
CA ASP A 494 7.14 -6.17 8.09
C ASP A 494 8.65 -5.96 8.26
N ALA A 495 9.07 -5.57 9.47
CA ALA A 495 10.47 -5.61 9.83
C ALA A 495 10.96 -7.05 9.62
N VAL A 496 11.69 -7.28 8.53
CA VAL A 496 12.33 -8.56 8.27
C VAL A 496 13.36 -8.76 9.38
N ALA A 497 13.32 -9.91 10.05
CA ALA A 497 14.41 -10.33 10.91
C ALA A 497 15.65 -10.51 10.00
N ILE A 498 16.52 -9.50 10.01
CA ILE A 498 17.76 -9.44 9.23
C ILE A 498 18.86 -10.31 9.84
N THR A 499 18.65 -10.82 11.05
CA THR A 499 19.50 -11.79 11.73
C THR A 499 18.62 -12.86 12.41
N PRO A 500 19.04 -14.14 12.42
CA PRO A 500 18.46 -15.16 13.28
C PRO A 500 18.57 -14.79 14.77
N ASP A 501 17.70 -15.36 15.61
CA ASP A 501 17.74 -15.22 17.06
C ASP A 501 19.07 -15.73 17.64
N ILE A 502 19.68 -14.97 18.55
CA ILE A 502 20.92 -15.34 19.23
C ILE A 502 20.63 -15.60 20.71
N THR A 503 20.86 -16.83 21.16
CA THR A 503 20.80 -17.19 22.57
C THR A 503 22.08 -16.77 23.28
N LEU A 504 21.98 -15.85 24.26
CA LEU A 504 23.16 -15.27 24.95
C LEU A 504 23.86 -16.24 25.92
N GLY A 505 23.28 -17.40 26.26
CA GLY A 505 23.98 -18.49 26.95
C GLY A 505 24.74 -18.10 28.24
N GLY A 506 24.27 -17.11 29.01
CA GLY A 506 24.94 -16.61 30.22
C GLY A 506 25.97 -15.49 29.97
N GLN A 507 26.14 -15.03 28.72
CA GLN A 507 26.93 -13.86 28.37
C GLN A 507 26.11 -12.56 28.49
N THR A 508 26.78 -11.45 28.77
CA THR A 508 26.16 -10.12 28.94
C THR A 508 26.10 -9.31 27.64
N SER A 509 26.73 -9.79 26.57
CA SER A 509 26.72 -9.18 25.24
C SER A 509 26.93 -10.22 24.14
N SER A 510 26.48 -9.90 22.93
CA SER A 510 26.82 -10.64 21.71
C SER A 510 26.90 -9.67 20.53
N PRO A 511 27.89 -9.79 19.63
CA PRO A 511 27.95 -8.99 18.41
C PRO A 511 26.82 -9.41 17.45
N ILE A 512 26.10 -8.43 16.92
CA ILE A 512 25.11 -8.62 15.85
C ILE A 512 25.70 -8.03 14.58
N TRP A 513 25.68 -8.80 13.50
CA TRP A 513 26.14 -8.36 12.18
C TRP A 513 24.93 -8.14 11.28
N LEU A 514 24.91 -6.98 10.62
CA LEU A 514 23.91 -6.62 9.64
C LEU A 514 24.54 -6.76 8.27
N GLU A 515 24.03 -7.67 7.43
CA GLU A 515 24.46 -7.80 6.04
C GLU A 515 23.50 -7.00 5.16
N ASP A 516 23.98 -5.85 4.64
CA ASP A 516 23.20 -5.02 3.71
C ASP A 516 23.20 -5.69 2.33
N THR A 517 22.10 -6.35 2.01
CA THR A 517 21.90 -7.03 0.72
C THR A 517 20.89 -6.31 -0.19
N ALA A 518 20.26 -5.20 0.25
CA ALA A 518 19.14 -4.58 -0.49
C ALA A 518 18.97 -3.05 -0.35
N GLY A 519 19.88 -2.32 0.32
CA GLY A 519 19.95 -0.87 0.27
C GLY A 519 19.57 -0.15 1.56
N ASN A 520 20.48 0.71 2.02
CA ASN A 520 20.34 1.79 3.02
C ASN A 520 19.46 1.47 4.25
N ILE A 521 20.01 0.71 5.19
CA ILE A 521 19.44 0.56 6.55
C ILE A 521 19.46 1.93 7.25
N VAL A 522 18.28 2.53 7.47
CA VAL A 522 18.13 3.82 8.17
C VAL A 522 18.19 3.66 9.69
N GLN A 523 17.73 2.53 10.23
CA GLN A 523 17.76 2.21 11.65
C GLN A 523 17.64 0.69 11.87
N ALA A 524 18.33 0.16 12.89
CA ALA A 524 18.22 -1.24 13.32
C ALA A 524 17.93 -1.31 14.82
N TYR A 525 17.14 -2.30 15.24
CA TYR A 525 16.80 -2.54 16.64
C TYR A 525 17.19 -3.97 17.01
N ALA A 526 17.85 -4.15 18.16
CA ALA A 526 18.09 -5.46 18.75
C ALA A 526 17.14 -5.63 19.94
N MET A 527 16.39 -6.74 19.95
CA MET A 527 15.50 -7.09 21.06
C MET A 527 16.13 -8.23 21.85
N ILE A 528 16.39 -8.02 23.15
CA ILE A 528 16.90 -9.06 24.05
C ILE A 528 15.72 -9.67 24.78
N THR A 529 15.35 -10.90 24.42
CA THR A 529 14.36 -11.70 25.16
C THR A 529 15.08 -12.43 26.29
N LYS A 530 14.72 -12.15 27.55
CA LYS A 530 15.09 -13.03 28.67
C LYS A 530 14.20 -14.30 28.64
N PRO A 531 14.71 -15.45 29.09
CA PRO A 531 13.89 -16.65 29.26
C PRO A 531 12.64 -16.39 30.09
#